data_AF-A0A952L805-F1
#
_entry.id   AF-A0A952L805-F1
#
_cell.length_a   1.000
_cell.length_b   1.000
_cell.length_c   1.000
_cell.angle_alpha   90.00
_cell.angle_beta   90.00
_cell.angle_gamma   90.00
#
_symmetry.space_group_name_H-M   'P 1'
#
loop_
_entity.id
_entity.type
_entity.pdbx_description
1 polymer ?
#
loop_
_entity_poly.entity_id
_entity_poly.type
_entity_poly.pdbx_seq_one_letter_code
_entity_poly.pdbx_strand_id
1 'polypeptide(L)' 'MEQKTARLTVLIDPDKKKAFETLCAKQDVTPSQVVRRLIREYLTTHGVDLGADGNGPGKGD' A
#
# COMPACT_ATOMS: atom_id res chain seq x y z
N MET A 1 -14.42 -12.68 -6.85
CA MET A 1 -13.80 -11.37 -7.11
C MET A 1 -12.31 -11.62 -7.24
N GLU A 2 -11.77 -11.28 -8.40
CA GLU A 2 -10.40 -11.61 -8.81
C GLU A 2 -9.39 -10.96 -7.87
N GLN A 3 -8.63 -11.77 -7.15
CA GLN A 3 -7.59 -11.30 -6.25
C GLN A 3 -6.45 -10.70 -7.10
N LYS A 4 -6.53 -9.40 -7.42
CA LYS A 4 -5.44 -8.60 -8.02
C LYS A 4 -4.30 -8.43 -7.01
N THR A 5 -3.72 -9.55 -6.57
CA THR A 5 -2.55 -9.60 -5.70
C THR A 5 -1.33 -9.86 -6.55
N ALA A 6 -0.64 -8.79 -6.94
CA ALA A 6 0.70 -8.88 -7.53
C ALA A 6 1.76 -8.90 -6.42
N ARG A 7 2.76 -9.77 -6.55
CA ARG A 7 3.90 -9.84 -5.61
C ARG A 7 4.93 -8.79 -6.02
N LEU A 8 5.12 -7.78 -5.19
CA LEU A 8 6.20 -6.79 -5.33
C LEU A 8 7.42 -7.27 -4.54
N THR A 9 8.55 -7.49 -5.22
CA THR A 9 9.84 -7.79 -4.59
C THR A 9 10.73 -6.55 -4.68
N VAL A 10 11.13 -6.00 -3.54
CA VAL A 10 12.03 -4.85 -3.45
C VAL A 10 13.25 -5.25 -2.65
N LEU A 11 14.44 -4.92 -3.15
CA LEU A 11 15.69 -5.03 -2.39
C LEU A 11 15.81 -3.78 -1.52
N ILE A 12 15.91 -3.98 -0.21
CA ILE A 12 16.14 -2.92 0.75
C ILE A 12 17.36 -3.25 1.60
N ASP A 13 18.05 -2.21 2.05
CA ASP A 13 19.16 -2.35 2.97
C ASP A 13 18.71 -3.01 4.29
N PRO A 14 19.50 -3.95 4.86
CA PRO A 14 19.12 -4.68 6.06
C PRO A 14 18.93 -3.77 7.29
N ASP A 15 19.66 -2.67 7.40
CA ASP A 15 19.54 -1.74 8.52
C ASP A 15 18.22 -0.97 8.43
N LYS A 16 17.89 -0.49 7.22
CA LYS A 16 16.58 0.13 6.92
C LYS A 16 15.42 -0.83 7.16
N LYS A 17 15.56 -2.12 6.76
CA LYS A 17 14.54 -3.16 7.03
C LYS A 17 14.27 -3.27 8.52
N LYS A 18 15.33 -3.37 9.33
CA LYS A 18 15.22 -3.54 10.78
C LYS A 18 14.59 -2.32 11.45
N ALA A 19 15.00 -1.12 11.04
CA ALA A 19 14.39 0.12 11.51
C ALA A 19 12.89 0.20 11.15
N PHE A 20 12.53 -0.18 9.92
CA PHE A 20 11.15 -0.20 9.45
C PHE A 20 10.30 -1.24 10.19
N GLU A 21 10.80 -2.47 10.38
CA GLU A 21 10.11 -3.51 11.16
C GLU A 21 9.91 -3.07 12.62
N THR A 22 10.92 -2.46 13.24
CA THR A 22 10.81 -1.93 14.61
C THR A 22 9.77 -0.81 14.70
N LEU A 23 9.73 0.10 13.72
CA LEU A 23 8.77 1.18 13.67
C LEU A 23 7.33 0.66 13.43
N CYS A 24 7.19 -0.36 12.60
CA CYS A 24 5.92 -1.04 12.35
C CYS A 24 5.42 -1.74 13.63
N ALA A 25 6.29 -2.48 14.32
CA ALA A 25 5.97 -3.15 15.57
C ALA A 25 5.53 -2.18 16.68
N LYS A 26 6.14 -0.99 16.75
CA LYS A 26 5.74 0.05 17.70
C LYS A 26 4.33 0.61 17.46
N GLN A 27 3.84 0.51 16.23
CA GLN A 27 2.55 1.05 15.82
C GLN A 27 1.48 -0.04 15.64
N ASP A 28 1.80 -1.29 16.01
CA ASP A 28 0.93 -2.46 15.82
C ASP A 28 0.50 -2.69 14.35
N VAL A 29 1.36 -2.28 13.40
CA VAL A 29 1.12 -2.46 11.97
C VAL A 29 2.13 -3.42 11.38
N THR A 30 1.72 -4.15 10.33
CA THR A 30 2.67 -4.98 9.57
C THR A 30 3.35 -4.15 8.47
N PRO A 31 4.62 -4.42 8.16
CA PRO A 31 5.36 -3.70 7.12
C PRO A 31 4.63 -3.73 5.77
N SER A 32 3.99 -4.85 5.43
CA SER A 32 3.19 -5.00 4.21
C SER A 32 2.01 -4.04 4.14
N GLN A 33 1.34 -3.76 5.27
CA GLN A 33 0.21 -2.81 5.32
C GLN A 33 0.71 -1.38 5.08
N VAL A 34 1.83 -1.01 5.72
CA VAL A 34 2.44 0.32 5.56
C VAL A 34 2.90 0.53 4.12
N VAL A 35 3.59 -0.45 3.52
CA VAL A 35 4.03 -0.38 2.11
C VAL A 35 2.83 -0.25 1.17
N ARG A 36 1.75 -1.00 1.41
CA ARG A 36 0.55 -0.92 0.57
C ARG A 36 -0.15 0.44 0.65
N ARG A 37 -0.16 1.04 1.84
CA ARG A 37 -0.70 2.40 2.05
C ARG A 37 0.19 3.46 1.40
N LEU A 38 1.51 3.36 1.58
CA LEU A 38 2.51 4.19 0.89
C LEU A 38 2.33 4.15 -0.63
N ILE A 39 2.19 2.96 -1.22
CA ILE A 39 1.98 2.81 -2.66
C ILE A 39 0.69 3.52 -3.10
N ARG A 40 -0.41 3.32 -2.37
CA ARG A 40 -1.69 3.96 -2.70
C ARG A 40 -1.58 5.48 -2.62
N GLU A 41 -1.05 6.01 -1.52
CA GLU A 41 -0.90 7.47 -1.33
C GLU A 41 0.06 8.08 -2.36
N TYR A 42 1.14 7.38 -2.69
CA TYR A 42 2.08 7.80 -3.73
C TYR A 42 1.40 7.89 -5.10
N LEU A 43 0.63 6.86 -5.48
CA LEU A 43 -0.10 6.86 -6.74
C LEU A 43 -1.16 7.96 -6.80
N THR A 44 -1.93 8.16 -5.72
CA THR A 44 -2.88 9.27 -5.62
C THR A 44 -2.19 10.64 -5.74
N THR A 45 -1.04 10.82 -5.09
CA THR A 45 -0.26 12.07 -5.15
C THR A 45 0.24 12.35 -6.57
N HIS A 46 0.60 11.31 -7.32
CA HIS A 46 1.05 11.40 -8.71
C HIS A 46 -0.10 11.44 -9.74
N GLY A 47 -1.37 11.51 -9.30
CA GLY A 47 -2.53 11.56 -10.19
C GLY A 47 -2.81 10.25 -10.92
N VAL A 48 -2.22 9.13 -10.47
CA VAL A 48 -2.53 7.80 -10.96
C VAL A 48 -3.74 7.29 -10.18
N ASP A 49 -4.93 7.56 -10.73
CA ASP A 49 -6.15 6.90 -10.27
C ASP A 49 -6.08 5.44 -10.73
N LEU A 50 -5.54 4.59 -9.86
CA LEU A 50 -5.80 3.15 -9.95
C LEU A 50 -7.28 3.00 -9.63
N GLY A 51 -8.10 3.14 -10.68
CA GLY A 51 -9.55 3.04 -10.64
C GLY A 51 -9.94 1.99 -9.62
N ALA A 52 -10.74 2.43 -8.66
CA ALA A 52 -11.35 1.62 -7.63
C ALA A 52 -11.62 0.22 -8.16
N ASP A 53 -11.28 -0.78 -7.36
CA ASP A 53 -12.01 -2.04 -7.40
C ASP A 53 -13.51 -1.70 -7.33
N GLY A 54 -14.19 -1.72 -8.48
CA GLY A 54 -15.63 -1.93 -8.67
C GLY A 54 -16.67 -1.19 -7.83
N ASN A 55 -16.37 -0.13 -7.08
CA ASN A 55 -17.39 0.56 -6.28
C ASN A 55 -17.08 2.06 -6.10
N GLY A 56 -17.29 2.83 -7.17
CA GLY A 56 -17.56 4.27 -6.99
C GLY A 56 -18.95 4.42 -6.36
N PRO A 57 -19.16 5.35 -5.41
CA PRO A 57 -20.50 5.62 -4.91
C PRO A 57 -21.34 6.09 -6.10
N GLY A 58 -22.33 5.27 -6.47
CA GLY A 58 -23.31 5.62 -7.48
C GLY A 58 -24.01 6.90 -7.08
N LYS A 59 -23.58 8.01 -7.65
CA LYS A 59 -24.36 9.23 -7.71
C LYS A 59 -25.41 9.00 -8.78
N GLY A 60 -26.55 8.47 -8.35
CA GLY A 60 -27.78 8.48 -9.12
C GLY A 60 -28.41 9.86 -9.02
N ASP A 61 -28.47 10.55 -10.15
CA ASP A 61 -29.42 11.63 -10.42
C ASP A 61 -30.59 11.02 -11.23
#